data_AF-A0A355BLJ0-F1
#
_entry.id   AF-A0A355BLJ0-F1
#
_cell.length_a   1.000
_cell.length_b   1.000
_cell.length_c   1.000
_cell.angle_alpha   90.00
_cell.angle_beta   90.00
_cell.angle_gamma   90.00
#
_symmetry.space_group_name_H-M   'P 1'
#
loop_
_entity.id
_entity.type
_entity.pdbx_description
1 polymer ?
#
loop_
_entity_poly.entity_id
_entity_poly.type
_entity_poly.pdbx_seq_one_letter_code
_entity_poly.pdbx_strand_id
1 'polypeptide(L)'
;MIRTSRQLKALVRNVSRGDSAKAQIIIRNYVMERFLERLSLSQYKSNIILKGGTLVAAIVGLDNRSTLDVDATLKNLPLNEEKARKMVEDIISVPVDDGMIFEIKNVVPIIDEADYLGIRIMLETTLENMRTPLKIDFSTGDVITPREVSYSFRLLFEER
;
A
#
# COMPACT_ATOMS: atom_id res chain seq x y z
N MET A 1 13.66 -13.95 -0.59
CA MET A 1 13.02 -13.09 -1.60
C MET A 1 11.96 -13.88 -2.34
N ILE A 2 10.69 -13.52 -2.13
CA ILE A 2 9.57 -14.10 -2.86
C ILE A 2 9.56 -13.46 -4.25
N ARG A 3 9.71 -14.28 -5.31
CA ARG A 3 9.74 -13.79 -6.71
C ARG A 3 8.68 -14.40 -7.60
N THR A 4 7.99 -15.43 -7.10
CA THR A 4 7.04 -16.22 -7.89
C THR A 4 5.71 -16.34 -7.16
N SER A 5 4.63 -16.43 -7.93
CA SER A 5 3.29 -16.66 -7.43
C SER A 5 3.20 -17.99 -6.67
N ARG A 6 3.97 -19.01 -7.08
CA ARG A 6 4.03 -20.32 -6.44
C ARG A 6 4.62 -20.23 -5.02
N GLN A 7 5.73 -19.52 -4.83
CA GLN A 7 6.34 -19.31 -3.52
C GLN A 7 5.37 -18.59 -2.57
N LEU A 8 4.76 -17.51 -3.05
CA LEU A 8 3.79 -16.75 -2.26
C LEU A 8 2.59 -17.62 -1.86
N LYS A 9 1.98 -18.33 -2.82
CA LYS A 9 0.83 -19.22 -2.54
C LYS A 9 1.17 -20.30 -1.52
N ALA A 10 2.38 -20.85 -1.54
CA ALA A 10 2.80 -21.85 -0.57
C ALA A 10 2.87 -21.28 0.86
N LEU A 11 3.46 -20.09 1.02
CA LEU A 11 3.53 -19.38 2.32
C LEU A 11 2.13 -18.98 2.81
N VAL A 12 1.33 -18.40 1.92
CA VAL A 12 -0.06 -18.00 2.21
C VAL A 12 -0.88 -19.20 2.69
N ARG A 13 -0.78 -20.36 2.01
CA ARG A 13 -1.51 -21.57 2.40
C ARG A 13 -1.14 -22.04 3.81
N ASN A 14 0.13 -21.93 4.20
CA ASN A 14 0.60 -22.31 5.53
C ASN A 14 -0.01 -21.42 6.62
N VAL A 15 -0.12 -20.11 6.37
CA VAL A 15 -0.68 -19.13 7.33
C VAL A 15 -2.22 -19.14 7.31
N SER A 16 -2.83 -19.35 6.15
CA SER A 16 -4.28 -19.36 6.01
C SER A 16 -4.94 -20.65 6.49
N ARG A 17 -4.17 -21.75 6.62
CA ARG A 17 -4.66 -23.07 7.03
C ARG A 17 -5.84 -23.59 6.18
N GLY A 18 -5.85 -23.24 4.89
CA GLY A 18 -6.88 -23.65 3.95
C GLY A 18 -8.09 -22.71 3.85
N ASP A 19 -8.17 -21.68 4.70
CA ASP A 19 -9.20 -20.64 4.58
C ASP A 19 -8.88 -19.72 3.38
N SER A 20 -9.81 -19.68 2.43
CA SER A 20 -9.68 -18.91 1.19
C SER A 20 -9.84 -17.40 1.40
N ALA A 21 -10.74 -16.97 2.28
CA ALA A 21 -10.93 -15.55 2.62
C ALA A 21 -9.69 -15.03 3.33
N LYS A 22 -9.16 -15.80 4.28
CA LYS A 22 -7.91 -15.49 4.96
C LYS A 22 -6.73 -15.44 3.99
N ALA A 23 -6.65 -16.37 3.03
CA ALA A 23 -5.61 -16.38 2.00
C ALA A 23 -5.64 -15.12 1.13
N GLN A 24 -6.83 -14.71 0.67
CA GLN A 24 -7.00 -13.50 -0.14
C GLN A 24 -6.53 -12.26 0.60
N ILE A 25 -6.87 -12.13 1.88
CA ILE A 25 -6.40 -11.02 2.71
C ILE A 25 -4.87 -11.01 2.80
N ILE A 26 -4.23 -12.16 3.06
CA ILE A 26 -2.77 -12.23 3.20
C ILE A 26 -2.08 -11.82 1.89
N ILE A 27 -2.62 -12.24 0.74
CA ILE A 27 -2.10 -11.84 -0.57
C ILE A 27 -2.22 -10.32 -0.77
N ARG A 28 -3.35 -9.72 -0.38
CA ARG A 28 -3.56 -8.28 -0.51
C ARG A 28 -2.65 -7.49 0.42
N ASN A 29 -2.44 -7.96 1.64
CA ASN A 29 -1.46 -7.39 2.56
C ASN A 29 -0.06 -7.47 1.94
N TYR A 30 0.36 -8.64 1.46
CA TYR A 30 1.65 -8.79 0.80
C TYR A 30 1.85 -7.76 -0.33
N VAL A 31 0.86 -7.58 -1.21
CA VAL A 31 0.92 -6.59 -2.30
C VAL A 31 1.07 -5.16 -1.76
N MET A 32 0.32 -4.80 -0.73
CA MET A 32 0.44 -3.51 -0.05
C MET A 32 1.86 -3.31 0.52
N GLU A 33 2.44 -4.32 1.17
CA GLU A 33 3.81 -4.26 1.68
C GLU A 33 4.84 -3.99 0.58
N ARG A 34 4.66 -4.59 -0.59
CA ARG A 34 5.55 -4.37 -1.74
C ARG A 34 5.50 -2.93 -2.24
N PHE A 35 4.34 -2.29 -2.17
CA PHE A 35 4.21 -0.86 -2.44
C PHE A 35 4.84 -0.01 -1.33
N LEU A 36 4.57 -0.31 -0.06
CA LEU A 36 5.11 0.43 1.08
C LEU A 36 6.64 0.35 1.18
N GLU A 37 7.23 -0.78 0.82
CA GLU A 37 8.68 -0.94 0.73
C GLU A 37 9.27 0.03 -0.30
N ARG A 38 8.69 0.07 -1.51
CA ARG A 38 9.09 1.02 -2.55
C ARG A 38 8.91 2.47 -2.11
N LEU A 39 7.79 2.78 -1.45
CA LEU A 39 7.57 4.11 -0.87
C LEU A 39 8.68 4.47 0.12
N SER A 40 9.07 3.55 1.00
CA SER A 40 10.12 3.75 2.01
C SER A 40 11.51 3.99 1.41
N LEU A 41 11.73 3.54 0.18
CA LEU A 41 12.97 3.69 -0.60
C LEU A 41 12.91 4.86 -1.59
N SER A 42 11.74 5.47 -1.77
CA SER A 42 11.51 6.57 -2.70
C SER A 42 11.84 7.94 -2.10
N GLN A 43 11.93 8.95 -2.98
CA GLN A 43 12.05 10.36 -2.59
C GLN A 43 10.86 10.87 -1.75
N TYR A 44 9.71 10.18 -1.76
CA TYR A 44 8.49 10.61 -1.08
C TYR A 44 8.33 10.07 0.35
N LYS A 45 9.28 9.28 0.84
CA LYS A 45 9.27 8.68 2.19
C LYS A 45 8.89 9.67 3.29
N SER A 46 9.35 10.93 3.19
CA SER A 46 9.14 11.96 4.21
C SER A 46 7.95 12.89 3.90
N ASN A 47 7.30 12.70 2.75
CA ASN A 47 6.15 13.50 2.31
C ASN A 47 4.83 12.76 2.46
N ILE A 48 4.83 11.44 2.38
CA ILE A 48 3.62 10.62 2.44
C ILE A 48 3.50 10.05 3.85
N ILE A 49 2.41 10.41 4.54
CA ILE A 49 2.14 9.99 5.90
C ILE A 49 0.96 9.03 5.86
N LEU A 50 1.22 7.80 6.29
CA LEU A 50 0.22 6.73 6.36
C LEU A 50 -0.81 7.05 7.45
N LYS A 51 -2.09 6.87 7.12
CA LYS A 51 -3.22 7.10 8.04
C LYS A 51 -4.25 5.97 7.95
N GLY A 52 -5.36 6.12 8.70
CA GLY A 52 -6.47 5.17 8.68
C GLY A 52 -6.39 4.09 9.76
N GLY A 53 -7.52 3.82 10.42
CA GLY A 53 -7.60 2.90 11.55
C GLY A 53 -7.23 1.46 11.21
N THR A 54 -7.52 1.01 10.00
CA THR A 54 -7.20 -0.35 9.56
C THR A 54 -5.73 -0.52 9.23
N LEU A 55 -5.07 0.49 8.65
CA LEU A 55 -3.65 0.46 8.37
C LEU A 55 -2.87 0.48 9.69
N VAL A 56 -3.27 1.30 10.65
CA VAL A 56 -2.72 1.30 12.00
C VAL A 56 -2.96 -0.03 12.70
N ALA A 57 -4.17 -0.61 12.62
CA ALA A 57 -4.47 -1.93 13.19
C ALA A 57 -3.62 -3.05 12.59
N ALA A 58 -3.39 -3.03 11.27
CA ALA A 58 -2.49 -3.96 10.59
C ALA A 58 -1.03 -3.78 11.03
N ILE A 59 -0.60 -2.53 11.23
CA ILE A 59 0.71 -2.16 11.73
C ILE A 59 0.96 -2.66 13.17
N VAL A 60 -0.05 -2.62 14.04
CA VAL A 60 0.05 -3.03 15.46
C VAL A 60 -0.33 -4.49 15.71
N GLY A 61 -0.63 -5.27 14.66
CA GLY A 61 -0.95 -6.70 14.79
C GLY A 61 -2.31 -6.97 15.45
N LEU A 62 -3.22 -6.00 15.43
CA LEU A 62 -4.59 -6.20 15.89
C LEU A 62 -5.35 -6.95 14.80
N ASP A 63 -5.80 -8.16 15.14
CA ASP A 63 -6.20 -9.23 14.24
C ASP A 63 -7.54 -9.03 13.50
N ASN A 64 -7.87 -7.81 13.07
CA ASN A 64 -9.06 -7.51 12.27
C ASN A 64 -8.69 -6.88 10.92
N ARG A 65 -8.52 -7.79 9.97
CA ARG A 65 -8.27 -7.56 8.56
C ARG A 65 -9.55 -7.11 7.86
N SER A 66 -9.66 -5.87 7.39
CA SER A 66 -10.81 -5.51 6.55
C SER A 66 -10.59 -4.46 5.45
N THR A 67 -9.56 -3.62 5.47
CA THR A 67 -9.39 -2.64 4.39
C THR A 67 -8.08 -2.80 3.64
N LEU A 68 -8.21 -2.51 2.36
CA LEU A 68 -7.44 -3.06 1.25
C LEU A 68 -6.77 -1.93 0.47
N ASP A 69 -6.65 -0.82 1.18
CA ASP A 69 -6.53 0.52 0.69
C ASP A 69 -5.42 1.19 1.50
N VAL A 70 -4.47 1.80 0.82
CA VAL A 70 -3.45 2.62 1.46
C VAL A 70 -4.03 4.02 1.59
N ASP A 71 -4.45 4.39 2.80
CA ASP A 71 -4.85 5.75 3.12
C ASP A 71 -3.62 6.56 3.53
N ALA A 72 -3.40 7.68 2.85
CA ALA A 72 -2.26 8.53 3.13
C ALA A 72 -2.59 10.02 2.99
N THR A 73 -1.86 10.84 3.73
CA THR A 73 -1.88 12.29 3.61
C THR A 73 -0.54 12.82 3.12
N LEU A 74 -0.60 13.84 2.27
CA LEU A 74 0.57 14.49 1.69
C LEU A 74 0.98 15.69 2.53
N LYS A 75 2.24 15.67 2.99
CA LYS A 75 2.93 16.76 3.66
C LYS A 75 3.82 17.51 2.66
N ASN A 76 3.63 18.83 2.60
CA ASN A 76 4.42 19.75 1.78
C ASN A 76 4.45 19.40 0.28
N LEU A 77 3.39 18.78 -0.24
CA LEU A 77 3.23 18.49 -1.66
C LEU A 77 1.82 18.87 -2.13
N PRO A 78 1.67 19.44 -3.34
CA PRO A 78 0.36 19.70 -3.91
C PRO A 78 -0.33 18.38 -4.29
N LEU A 79 -1.65 18.33 -4.09
CA LEU A 79 -2.47 17.19 -4.46
C LEU A 79 -3.35 17.53 -5.68
N ASN A 80 -3.07 16.88 -6.80
CA ASN A 80 -3.94 16.81 -7.96
C ASN A 80 -3.66 15.50 -8.73
N GLU A 81 -4.49 15.17 -9.71
CA GLU A 81 -4.39 13.90 -10.45
C GLU A 81 -3.03 13.69 -11.13
N GLU A 82 -2.49 14.72 -11.79
CA GLU A 82 -1.19 14.65 -12.49
C GLU A 82 -0.04 14.39 -11.50
N LYS A 83 0.01 15.14 -10.40
CA LYS A 83 1.05 14.99 -9.38
C LYS A 83 0.93 13.67 -8.65
N ALA A 84 -0.30 13.26 -8.29
CA ALA A 84 -0.56 11.96 -7.66
C ALA A 84 -0.12 10.79 -8.56
N ARG A 85 -0.48 10.84 -9.84
CA ARG A 85 -0.01 9.87 -10.84
C ARG A 85 1.50 9.81 -10.89
N LYS A 86 2.17 10.95 -11.06
CA LYS A 86 3.63 11.01 -11.18
C LYS A 86 4.33 10.47 -9.94
N MET A 87 3.85 10.80 -8.74
CA MET A 87 4.38 10.27 -7.49
C MET A 87 4.27 8.74 -7.44
N VAL A 88 3.11 8.18 -7.78
CA VAL A 88 2.94 6.73 -7.76
C VAL A 88 3.77 6.04 -8.84
N GLU A 89 3.91 6.62 -10.04
CA GLU A 89 4.82 6.12 -11.08
C GLU A 89 6.27 6.07 -10.59
N ASP A 90 6.73 7.13 -9.95
CA ASP A 90 8.08 7.21 -9.40
C ASP A 90 8.27 6.19 -8.26
N ILE A 91 7.28 6.02 -7.38
CA ILE A 91 7.33 5.00 -6.30
C ILE A 91 7.39 3.60 -6.88
N ILE A 92 6.48 3.23 -7.79
CA ILE A 92 6.43 1.87 -8.32
C ILE A 92 7.62 1.53 -9.22
N SER A 93 8.33 2.54 -9.74
CA SER A 93 9.58 2.38 -10.50
C SER A 93 10.80 2.05 -9.63
N VAL A 94 10.72 2.22 -8.31
CA VAL A 94 11.81 1.88 -7.39
C VAL A 94 12.13 0.39 -7.51
N PRO A 95 13.39 0.02 -7.83
CA PRO A 95 13.76 -1.37 -8.04
C PRO A 95 13.77 -2.12 -6.71
N VAL A 96 12.87 -3.11 -6.61
CA VAL A 96 12.85 -4.13 -5.56
C VAL A 96 12.80 -5.48 -6.27
N ASP A 97 13.70 -6.38 -5.91
CA ASP A 97 13.89 -7.68 -6.58
C ASP A 97 12.85 -8.74 -6.16
N ASP A 98 11.57 -8.33 -6.12
CA ASP A 98 10.43 -9.12 -5.63
C ASP A 98 9.51 -9.66 -6.72
N GLY A 99 9.84 -9.43 -8.00
CA GLY A 99 9.06 -9.89 -9.15
C GLY A 99 7.70 -9.19 -9.33
N MET A 100 7.41 -8.15 -8.55
CA MET A 100 6.15 -7.42 -8.65
C MET A 100 6.16 -6.41 -9.79
N ILE A 101 5.06 -6.41 -10.55
CA ILE A 101 4.75 -5.40 -11.55
C ILE A 101 3.54 -4.62 -11.08
N PHE A 102 3.57 -3.29 -11.23
CA PHE A 102 2.48 -2.38 -10.89
C PHE A 102 2.06 -1.60 -12.12
N GLU A 103 0.76 -1.45 -12.33
CA GLU A 103 0.20 -0.66 -13.43
C GLU A 103 -0.92 0.23 -12.90
N ILE A 104 -0.84 1.55 -13.16
CA ILE A 104 -1.91 2.49 -12.84
C ILE A 104 -3.05 2.31 -13.83
N LYS A 105 -4.19 1.82 -13.33
CA LYS A 105 -5.42 1.65 -14.12
C LYS A 105 -6.28 2.89 -14.12
N ASN A 106 -6.33 3.61 -13.00
CA ASN A 106 -7.14 4.82 -12.90
C ASN A 106 -6.61 5.78 -11.84
N VAL A 107 -6.88 7.06 -12.03
CA VAL A 107 -6.62 8.15 -11.10
C VAL A 107 -7.87 9.02 -11.13
N VAL A 108 -8.53 9.20 -9.98
CA VAL A 108 -9.79 9.94 -9.92
C VAL A 108 -9.83 10.84 -8.69
N PRO A 109 -10.45 12.03 -8.77
CA PRO A 109 -10.74 12.82 -7.59
C PRO A 109 -11.77 12.11 -6.71
N ILE A 110 -11.61 12.25 -5.40
CA ILE A 110 -12.55 11.79 -4.39
C ILE A 110 -12.77 12.92 -3.38
N ILE A 111 -13.86 12.84 -2.64
CA ILE A 111 -14.10 13.69 -1.46
C ILE A 111 -13.93 12.76 -0.26
N ASP A 112 -13.06 13.13 0.67
CA ASP A 112 -12.86 12.36 1.89
C ASP A 112 -13.92 12.67 2.96
N GLU A 113 -13.87 11.97 4.10
CA GLU A 113 -14.87 12.12 5.18
C GLU A 113 -14.88 13.51 5.82
N ALA A 114 -13.84 14.32 5.60
CA ALA A 114 -13.70 15.68 6.11
C ALA A 114 -13.96 16.74 5.03
N ASP A 115 -14.61 16.35 3.92
CA ASP A 115 -14.92 17.18 2.76
C ASP A 115 -13.68 17.76 2.04
N TYR A 116 -12.49 17.19 2.28
CA TYR A 116 -11.30 17.57 1.53
C TYR A 116 -11.23 16.84 0.19
N LEU A 117 -10.75 17.57 -0.82
CA LEU A 117 -10.42 17.00 -2.12
C LEU A 117 -9.24 16.03 -1.96
N GLY A 118 -9.52 14.75 -2.20
CA GLY A 118 -8.55 13.68 -2.27
C GLY A 118 -8.37 13.15 -3.69
N ILE A 119 -7.38 12.29 -3.89
CA ILE A 119 -7.16 11.55 -5.14
C ILE A 119 -7.05 10.06 -4.83
N ARG A 120 -7.85 9.25 -5.53
CA ARG A 120 -7.76 7.80 -5.50
C ARG A 120 -6.98 7.29 -6.70
N ILE A 121 -5.99 6.44 -6.44
CA ILE A 121 -5.22 5.72 -7.45
C ILE A 121 -5.55 4.24 -7.36
N MET A 122 -5.95 3.66 -8.48
CA MET A 122 -6.23 2.23 -8.62
C MET A 122 -5.13 1.58 -9.43
N LEU A 123 -4.47 0.60 -8.83
CA LEU A 123 -3.37 -0.17 -9.39
C LEU A 123 -3.83 -1.60 -9.67
N GLU A 124 -3.41 -2.16 -10.79
CA GLU A 124 -3.33 -3.61 -10.97
C GLU A 124 -1.90 -4.03 -10.65
N THR A 125 -1.75 -4.97 -9.72
CA THR A 125 -0.45 -5.54 -9.37
C THR A 125 -0.38 -6.97 -9.87
N THR A 126 0.78 -7.38 -10.36
CA THR A 126 1.00 -8.71 -10.94
C THR A 126 2.26 -9.34 -10.38
N LEU A 127 2.13 -10.58 -9.93
CA LEU A 127 3.25 -11.49 -9.63
C LEU A 127 3.08 -12.73 -10.53
N GLU A 128 3.90 -12.84 -11.57
CA GLU A 128 3.73 -13.81 -12.67
C GLU A 128 2.31 -13.75 -13.28
N ASN A 129 1.45 -14.73 -12.98
CA ASN A 129 0.08 -14.81 -13.46
C ASN A 129 -0.95 -14.39 -12.40
N MET A 130 -0.52 -14.07 -11.18
CA MET A 130 -1.40 -13.67 -10.10
C MET A 130 -1.62 -12.16 -10.14
N ARG A 131 -2.86 -11.75 -10.43
CA ARG A 131 -3.27 -10.34 -10.44
C ARG A 131 -3.98 -9.98 -9.15
N THR A 132 -3.68 -8.82 -8.58
CA THR A 132 -4.31 -8.34 -7.35
C THR A 132 -4.44 -6.82 -7.41
N PRO A 133 -5.65 -6.27 -7.22
CA PRO A 133 -5.83 -4.82 -7.19
C PRO A 133 -5.28 -4.22 -5.90
N LEU A 134 -4.73 -3.02 -6.01
CA LEU A 134 -4.32 -2.18 -4.88
C LEU A 134 -4.91 -0.78 -5.05
N LYS A 135 -5.51 -0.25 -3.99
CA LYS A 135 -6.09 1.09 -3.96
C LYS A 135 -5.23 1.98 -3.07
N ILE A 136 -5.02 3.22 -3.47
CA ILE A 136 -4.30 4.21 -2.69
C ILE A 136 -5.13 5.49 -2.69
N ASP A 137 -5.48 5.98 -1.51
CA ASP A 137 -6.25 7.21 -1.32
C ASP A 137 -5.34 8.27 -0.72
N PHE A 138 -5.10 9.33 -1.49
CA PHE A 138 -4.36 10.50 -1.04
C PHE A 138 -5.30 11.62 -0.62
N SER A 139 -4.88 12.31 0.42
CA SER A 139 -5.51 13.51 0.98
C SER A 139 -4.41 14.54 1.28
N THR A 140 -4.80 15.76 1.62
CA THR A 140 -3.87 16.82 2.01
C THR A 140 -4.54 17.77 2.99
N GLY A 141 -3.75 18.53 3.75
CA GLY A 141 -4.26 19.50 4.72
C GLY A 141 -4.70 18.90 6.06
N ASP A 142 -4.50 17.60 6.27
CA ASP A 142 -4.80 16.95 7.55
C ASP A 142 -3.98 17.55 8.69
N VAL A 143 -4.63 17.81 9.83
CA VAL A 143 -3.94 18.23 11.06
C VAL A 143 -3.34 17.00 11.74
N ILE A 144 -2.01 16.96 11.80
CA ILE A 144 -1.26 15.84 12.40
C ILE A 144 -0.84 16.22 13.82
N THR A 145 -1.46 15.57 14.81
CA THR A 145 -1.22 15.88 16.23
C THR A 145 -0.67 14.66 16.99
N PRO A 146 0.41 14.80 17.79
CA PRO A 146 1.26 15.98 17.94
C PRO A 146 2.25 16.19 16.78
N ARG A 147 2.60 15.12 16.06
CA ARG A 147 3.44 15.10 14.85
C ARG A 147 3.41 13.68 14.25
N GLU A 148 3.90 13.53 13.03
CA GLU A 148 4.12 12.20 12.47
C GLU A 148 5.20 11.42 13.24
N VAL A 149 5.14 10.09 13.14
CA VAL A 149 6.12 9.19 13.75
C VAL A 149 6.80 8.35 12.69
N SER A 150 8.09 8.11 12.85
CA SER A 150 8.78 7.10 12.06
C SER A 150 8.39 5.72 12.58
N TYR A 151 7.99 4.83 11.69
CA TYR A 151 7.60 3.48 12.02
C TYR A 151 8.32 2.46 11.14
N SER A 152 8.88 1.43 11.76
CA SER A 152 9.48 0.30 11.06
C SER A 152 8.41 -0.77 10.81
N PHE A 153 8.00 -0.88 9.56
CA PHE A 153 7.02 -1.86 9.13
C PHE A 153 7.67 -3.25 8.98
N ARG A 154 7.11 -4.29 9.62
CA ARG A 154 7.59 -5.67 9.48
C ARG A 154 6.83 -6.36 8.35
N LEU A 155 7.58 -6.92 7.40
CA LEU A 155 7.01 -7.69 6.30
C LEU A 155 6.46 -9.03 6.80
N LEU A 156 5.41 -9.55 6.16
CA LEU A 156 4.75 -10.80 6.57
C LEU A 156 5.65 -12.04 6.50
N PHE A 157 6.57 -12.08 5.53
CA PHE A 157 7.34 -13.28 5.17
C PHE A 157 8.84 -13.06 5.07
N GLU A 158 9.32 -11.85 5.33
CA GLU A 158 10.72 -11.47 5.12
C GLU A 158 11.23 -10.59 6.27
N GLU A 159 12.52 -10.69 6.59
CA GLU A 159 13.16 -9.86 7.60
C GLU A 159 14.17 -8.93 6.92
N ARG A 160 13.73 -7.72 6.58
CA ARG A 160 14.54 -6.63 6.02
C ARG A 160 13.83 -5.29 6.16
#